data_AF-A0A1I1ZKF0-F1
#
_entry.id   AF-A0A1I1ZKF0-F1
#
_cell.length_a   1.000
_cell.length_b   1.000
_cell.length_c   1.000
_cell.angle_alpha   90.00
_cell.angle_beta   90.00
_cell.angle_gamma   90.00
#
_symmetry.space_group_name_H-M   'P 1'
#
loop_
_entity.id
_entity.type
_entity.pdbx_description
1 polymer ?
#
loop_
_entity_poly.entity_id
_entity_poly.type
_entity_poly.pdbx_seq_one_letter_code
_entity_poly.pdbx_strand_id
1 'polypeptide(L)'
;MFFDPIGFPSTPIWHEDNMITQSREEEDGLFGSKTISESASSPAYTEGDQDMLHDQFMKTLHFLQDHEKKADRLSFGDLHLDDRIDYLETNGILHYCAVITGPTKEILTLQDESSVAGLEVDEVELWNWD
;
A
#
# COMPACT_ATOMS: atom_id res chain seq x y z
N MET A 1 7.60 -8.82 9.63
CA MET A 1 8.44 -7.62 9.78
C MET A 1 8.65 -7.13 8.36
N PHE A 2 8.03 -6.02 7.97
CA PHE A 2 8.05 -5.54 6.58
C PHE A 2 9.31 -4.68 6.38
N PHE A 3 10.12 -5.04 5.39
CA PHE A 3 11.29 -4.28 4.96
C PHE A 3 10.93 -3.21 3.93
N ASP A 4 9.71 -3.26 3.40
CA ASP A 4 9.27 -2.34 2.37
C ASP A 4 8.85 -0.99 2.98
N PRO A 5 9.29 0.15 2.41
CA PRO A 5 8.66 1.44 2.69
C PRO A 5 7.16 1.32 2.40
N ILE A 6 6.34 2.22 2.97
CA ILE A 6 4.94 2.35 2.56
C ILE A 6 4.93 2.62 1.06
N GLY A 7 4.73 1.56 0.28
CA GLY A 7 4.77 1.57 -1.17
C GLY A 7 3.39 1.77 -1.75
N PHE A 8 3.32 1.82 -3.07
CA PHE A 8 2.06 1.89 -3.79
C PHE A 8 1.50 0.47 -3.93
N PRO A 9 0.39 0.15 -3.25
CA PRO A 9 -0.12 -1.21 -3.26
C PRO A 9 -0.72 -1.55 -4.63
N SER A 10 -0.48 -2.78 -5.10
CA SER A 10 -1.10 -3.30 -6.32
C SER A 10 -2.57 -3.70 -6.14
N THR A 11 -3.08 -3.65 -4.91
CA THR A 11 -4.48 -3.92 -4.55
C THR A 11 -5.00 -2.83 -3.61
N PRO A 12 -6.31 -2.48 -3.66
CA PRO A 12 -6.85 -1.40 -2.85
C PRO A 12 -6.89 -1.77 -1.37
N ILE A 13 -6.54 -0.81 -0.52
CA ILE A 13 -6.73 -0.90 0.93
C ILE A 13 -8.10 -0.30 1.24
N TRP A 14 -9.09 -1.15 1.51
CA TRP A 14 -10.43 -0.70 1.85
C TRP A 14 -10.52 -0.27 3.31
N HIS A 15 -11.03 0.94 3.53
CA HIS A 15 -11.37 1.44 4.85
C HIS A 15 -12.79 1.00 5.22
N GLU A 16 -13.13 1.06 6.50
CA GLU A 16 -14.43 0.62 7.01
C GLU A 16 -15.62 1.28 6.30
N ASP A 17 -15.49 2.57 5.99
CA ASP A 17 -16.49 3.37 5.27
C ASP A 17 -16.60 3.03 3.76
N ASN A 18 -15.68 2.24 3.22
CA ASN A 18 -15.80 1.65 1.88
C ASN A 18 -16.55 0.32 1.87
N MET A 19 -16.69 -0.33 3.02
CA MET A 19 -17.23 -1.68 3.09
C MET A 19 -18.74 -1.66 2.84
N ILE A 20 -19.22 -2.67 2.10
CA ILE A 20 -20.64 -2.85 1.80
C ILE A 20 -21.23 -3.79 2.86
N THR A 21 -22.08 -3.28 3.74
CA THR A 21 -22.79 -4.10 4.74
C THR A 21 -23.70 -5.11 4.03
N GLN A 22 -23.50 -6.40 4.33
CA GLN A 22 -24.25 -7.51 3.76
C GLN A 22 -25.41 -7.95 4.68
N SER A 23 -25.17 -7.95 5.98
CA SER A 23 -26.20 -8.24 6.97
C SER A 23 -25.93 -7.50 8.27
N ARG A 24 -27.01 -7.21 9.00
CA ARG A 24 -26.97 -6.59 10.31
C ARG A 24 -28.11 -7.16 11.15
N GLU A 25 -27.76 -7.74 12.28
CA GLU A 25 -28.72 -8.26 13.25
C GLU A 25 -28.75 -7.32 14.47
N GLU A 26 -29.95 -6.88 14.83
CA GLU A 26 -30.18 -6.06 16.01
C GLU A 26 -31.11 -6.77 16.98
N GLU A 27 -30.79 -6.69 18.27
CA GLU A 27 -31.66 -7.12 19.36
C GLU A 27 -32.38 -5.90 19.92
N ASP A 28 -33.70 -5.95 20.00
CA ASP A 28 -34.48 -4.95 20.73
C ASP A 28 -34.37 -5.19 22.24
N GLY A 29 -33.66 -4.30 22.93
CA GLY A 29 -33.56 -4.27 24.38
C GLY A 29 -34.50 -3.24 25.01
N LEU A 30 -34.65 -3.32 26.33
CA LEU A 30 -35.48 -2.39 27.12
C LEU A 30 -35.04 -0.90 27.02
N PHE A 31 -33.85 -0.64 26.47
CA PHE A 31 -33.25 0.69 26.30
C PHE A 31 -32.92 1.03 24.83
N GLY A 32 -33.48 0.31 23.86
CA GLY A 32 -33.27 0.50 22.42
C GLY A 32 -32.72 -0.74 21.72
N SER A 33 -32.61 -0.67 20.39
CA SER A 33 -32.01 -1.73 19.59
C SER A 33 -30.48 -1.71 19.72
N LYS A 34 -29.86 -2.90 19.79
CA LYS A 34 -28.41 -3.06 19.84
C LYS A 34 -27.98 -3.99 18.71
N THR A 35 -27.04 -3.54 17.89
CA THR A 35 -26.39 -4.41 16.89
C THR A 35 -25.59 -5.50 17.59
N ILE A 36 -25.92 -6.75 17.28
CA ILE A 36 -25.27 -7.94 17.85
C ILE A 36 -24.30 -8.57 16.86
N SER A 37 -24.60 -8.46 15.57
CA SER A 37 -23.81 -9.01 14.47
C SER A 37 -23.92 -8.11 13.25
N GLU A 38 -22.79 -7.88 12.58
CA GLU A 38 -22.74 -7.18 11.30
C GLU A 38 -21.71 -7.88 10.41
N SER A 39 -22.05 -8.08 9.14
CA SER A 39 -21.14 -8.61 8.13
C SER A 39 -21.03 -7.63 6.98
N ALA A 40 -19.85 -7.52 6.39
CA ALA A 40 -19.59 -6.64 5.26
C ALA A 40 -18.63 -7.29 4.26
N SER A 41 -18.67 -6.81 3.03
CA SER A 41 -17.75 -7.21 1.96
C SER A 41 -17.06 -5.99 1.37
N SER A 42 -15.83 -6.16 0.91
CA SER A 42 -15.17 -5.13 0.12
C SER A 42 -15.92 -4.88 -1.19
N PRO A 43 -15.87 -3.65 -1.74
CA PRO A 43 -16.27 -3.40 -3.11
C PRO A 43 -15.52 -4.27 -4.12
N ALA A 44 -16.16 -4.55 -5.25
CA ALA A 44 -15.44 -5.07 -6.41
C ALA A 44 -14.58 -3.95 -7.01
N TYR A 45 -13.42 -4.30 -7.55
CA TYR A 45 -12.56 -3.38 -8.28
C TYR A 45 -12.02 -4.03 -9.56
N THR A 46 -11.53 -3.18 -10.45
CA THR A 46 -10.87 -3.63 -11.69
C THR A 46 -9.37 -3.66 -11.43
N GLU A 47 -8.75 -4.82 -11.64
CA GLU A 47 -7.30 -4.95 -11.52
C GLU A 47 -6.59 -4.00 -12.50
N GLY A 48 -5.60 -3.26 -12.00
CA GLY A 48 -4.86 -2.27 -12.78
C GLY A 48 -5.52 -0.89 -12.89
N ASP A 49 -6.68 -0.65 -12.27
CA ASP A 49 -7.27 0.69 -12.16
C ASP A 49 -6.41 1.59 -11.26
N GLN A 50 -5.45 2.29 -11.88
CA GLN A 50 -4.47 3.10 -11.15
C GLN A 50 -5.09 4.28 -10.41
N ASP A 51 -6.10 4.92 -11.00
CA ASP A 51 -6.75 6.09 -10.38
C ASP A 51 -7.43 5.67 -9.07
N MET A 52 -8.18 4.56 -9.08
CA MET A 52 -8.80 4.04 -7.86
C MET A 52 -7.76 3.58 -6.83
N LEU A 53 -6.66 2.96 -7.25
CA LEU A 53 -5.57 2.56 -6.34
C LEU A 53 -4.90 3.78 -5.70
N HIS A 54 -4.63 4.84 -6.48
CA HIS A 54 -4.09 6.10 -5.99
C HIS A 54 -5.04 6.78 -5.00
N ASP A 55 -6.34 6.80 -5.28
CA ASP A 55 -7.35 7.35 -4.37
C ASP A 55 -7.39 6.60 -3.03
N GLN A 56 -7.39 5.26 -3.05
CA GLN A 56 -7.37 4.47 -1.81
C GLN A 56 -6.03 4.61 -1.06
N PHE A 57 -4.93 4.76 -1.79
CA PHE A 57 -3.62 5.02 -1.20
C PHE A 57 -3.59 6.37 -0.48
N MET A 58 -4.02 7.45 -1.14
CA MET A 58 -4.09 8.79 -0.53
C MET A 58 -5.04 8.81 0.68
N LYS A 59 -6.20 8.14 0.57
CA LYS A 59 -7.11 7.96 1.71
C LYS A 59 -6.42 7.28 2.90
N THR A 60 -5.60 6.26 2.63
CA THR A 60 -4.81 5.59 3.66
C THR A 60 -3.77 6.51 4.27
N LEU A 61 -3.07 7.32 3.46
CA LEU A 61 -2.11 8.30 3.99
C LEU A 61 -2.78 9.32 4.92
N HIS A 62 -3.94 9.88 4.56
CA HIS A 62 -4.67 10.80 5.42
C HIS A 62 -5.18 10.13 6.71
N PHE A 63 -5.66 8.89 6.63
CA PHE A 63 -6.01 8.15 7.84
C PHE A 63 -4.80 7.95 8.77
N LEU A 64 -3.63 7.66 8.21
CA LEU A 64 -2.39 7.53 8.98
C LEU A 64 -1.93 8.88 9.53
N GLN A 65 -2.12 9.98 8.81
CA GLN A 65 -1.79 11.35 9.23
C GLN A 65 -2.54 11.71 10.52
N ASP A 66 -3.84 11.41 10.59
CA ASP A 66 -4.66 11.59 11.81
C ASP A 66 -4.16 10.77 13.01
N HIS A 67 -3.29 9.79 12.76
CA HIS A 67 -2.77 8.85 13.73
C HIS A 67 -1.24 8.73 13.69
N GLU A 68 -0.52 9.74 13.20
CA GLU A 68 0.88 9.63 12.79
C GLU A 68 1.78 9.09 13.91
N LYS A 69 1.63 9.58 15.15
CA LYS A 69 2.40 9.06 16.31
C LYS A 69 2.25 7.56 16.55
N LYS A 70 1.11 6.96 16.20
CA LYS A 70 0.91 5.50 16.29
C LYS A 70 1.52 4.82 15.07
N ALA A 71 1.35 5.42 13.89
CA ALA A 71 1.95 4.93 12.65
C ALA A 71 3.48 4.90 12.76
N ASP A 72 4.12 5.98 13.23
CA ASP A 72 5.57 6.11 13.48
C ASP A 72 6.14 5.03 14.41
N ARG A 73 5.34 4.59 15.39
CA ARG A 73 5.76 3.53 16.33
C ARG A 73 5.70 2.14 15.71
N LEU A 74 4.87 1.98 14.68
CA LEU A 74 4.70 0.73 13.95
C LEU A 74 5.64 0.68 12.73
N SER A 75 6.03 1.83 12.18
CA SER A 75 7.07 1.98 11.18
C SER A 75 8.46 2.02 11.81
N PHE A 76 9.49 1.71 11.01
CA PHE A 76 10.90 1.79 11.44
C PHE A 76 11.47 3.20 11.28
N GLY A 77 10.70 4.24 11.60
CA GLY A 77 11.12 5.64 11.50
C GLY A 77 9.95 6.63 11.41
N ASP A 78 10.29 7.92 11.50
CA ASP A 78 9.36 9.03 11.35
C ASP A 78 8.82 9.09 9.92
N LEU A 79 7.50 9.02 9.78
CA LEU A 79 6.87 8.94 8.47
C LEU A 79 6.84 10.28 7.74
N HIS A 80 6.81 11.41 8.46
CA HIS A 80 6.70 12.75 7.85
C HIS A 80 5.52 12.83 6.87
N LEU A 81 4.33 12.38 7.31
CA LEU A 81 3.17 12.20 6.45
C LEU A 81 2.68 13.53 5.85
N ASP A 82 2.75 14.63 6.61
CA ASP A 82 2.43 15.97 6.11
C ASP A 82 3.25 16.30 4.85
N ASP A 83 4.58 16.25 4.95
CA ASP A 83 5.49 16.60 3.84
C ASP A 83 5.29 15.67 2.62
N ARG A 84 5.03 14.37 2.87
CA ARG A 84 4.82 13.37 1.81
C ARG A 84 3.49 13.57 1.11
N ILE A 85 2.42 13.80 1.86
CA ILE A 85 1.08 14.06 1.32
C ILE A 85 1.13 15.34 0.47
N ASP A 86 1.69 16.43 0.99
CA ASP A 86 1.84 17.70 0.25
C ASP A 86 2.61 17.50 -1.07
N TYR A 87 3.69 16.72 -1.04
CA TYR A 87 4.45 16.40 -2.25
C TYR A 87 3.61 15.63 -3.27
N LEU A 88 2.89 14.58 -2.84
CA LEU A 88 2.08 13.74 -3.72
C LEU A 88 0.88 14.48 -4.30
N GLU A 89 0.21 15.33 -3.52
CA GLU A 89 -0.89 16.17 -4.00
C GLU A 89 -0.40 17.21 -5.02
N THR A 90 0.79 17.78 -4.80
CA THR A 90 1.36 18.81 -5.68
C THR A 90 1.88 18.23 -6.99
N ASN A 91 2.54 17.08 -6.95
CA ASN A 91 3.27 16.52 -8.09
C ASN A 91 2.53 15.36 -8.77
N GLY A 92 1.50 14.81 -8.13
CA GLY A 92 0.85 13.58 -8.53
C GLY A 92 1.65 12.33 -8.20
N ILE A 93 1.03 11.17 -8.40
CA ILE A 93 1.66 9.85 -8.25
C ILE A 93 2.09 9.36 -9.64
N LEU A 94 3.39 9.10 -9.80
CA LEU A 94 3.99 8.64 -11.05
C LEU A 94 4.80 7.37 -10.82
N HIS A 95 4.39 6.27 -11.45
CA HIS A 95 5.11 5.00 -11.42
C HIS A 95 5.95 4.83 -12.68
N TYR A 96 7.27 4.71 -12.50
CA TYR A 96 8.21 4.38 -13.58
C TYR A 96 8.83 3.01 -13.31
N CYS A 97 8.44 2.03 -14.12
CA CYS A 97 9.03 0.69 -14.08
C CYS A 97 9.81 0.47 -15.38
N ALA A 98 11.02 -0.05 -15.26
CA ALA A 98 11.82 -0.47 -16.39
C ALA A 98 12.30 -1.90 -16.16
N VAL A 99 12.17 -2.75 -17.18
CA VAL A 99 12.77 -4.08 -17.17
C VAL A 99 14.14 -3.97 -17.83
N ILE A 100 15.19 -4.06 -17.00
CA ILE A 100 16.58 -4.04 -17.48
C ILE A 100 17.07 -5.48 -17.54
N THR A 101 17.49 -5.92 -18.72
CA THR A 101 18.06 -7.26 -18.93
C THR A 101 19.43 -7.13 -19.56
N GLY A 102 20.34 -8.05 -19.24
CA GLY A 102 21.70 -8.01 -19.75
C GLY A 102 22.67 -8.89 -18.97
N PRO A 103 23.96 -8.89 -19.35
CA PRO A 103 25.00 -9.60 -18.62
C PRO A 103 25.08 -9.10 -17.17
N THR A 104 25.17 -10.01 -16.20
CA THR A 104 25.20 -9.69 -14.77
C THR A 104 26.22 -8.61 -14.42
N LYS A 105 27.42 -8.65 -15.01
CA LYS A 105 28.48 -7.67 -14.75
C LYS A 105 28.10 -6.25 -15.16
N GLU A 106 27.37 -6.09 -16.26
CA GLU A 106 26.92 -4.78 -16.74
C GLU A 106 25.81 -4.24 -15.84
N ILE A 107 24.86 -5.08 -15.42
CA ILE A 107 23.79 -4.69 -14.49
C ILE A 107 24.37 -4.27 -13.14
N LEU A 108 25.38 -4.98 -12.63
CA LEU A 108 26.02 -4.65 -11.36
C LEU A 108 26.73 -3.29 -11.37
N THR A 109 27.04 -2.71 -12.54
CA THR A 109 27.58 -1.34 -12.59
C THR A 109 26.56 -0.28 -12.13
N LEU A 110 25.26 -0.59 -12.20
CA LEU A 110 24.20 0.31 -11.76
C LEU A 110 24.23 0.57 -10.25
N GLN A 111 24.90 -0.27 -9.46
CA GLN A 111 25.05 -0.04 -8.02
C GLN A 111 25.83 1.26 -7.71
N ASP A 112 26.65 1.73 -8.66
CA ASP A 112 27.47 2.93 -8.52
C ASP A 112 26.74 4.18 -9.06
N GLU A 113 25.57 4.02 -9.68
CA GLU A 113 24.78 5.13 -10.20
C GLU A 113 24.01 5.83 -9.07
N SER A 114 24.21 7.14 -8.95
CA SER A 114 23.57 7.95 -7.89
C SER A 114 22.05 7.93 -7.88
N SER A 115 21.42 7.59 -9.01
CA SER A 115 19.97 7.44 -9.14
C SER A 115 19.44 6.10 -8.60
N VAL A 116 20.31 5.14 -8.31
CA VAL A 116 19.94 3.81 -7.81
C VAL A 116 20.07 3.80 -6.28
N ALA A 117 18.93 3.74 -5.60
CA ALA A 117 18.89 3.74 -4.14
C ALA A 117 19.25 2.38 -3.52
N GLY A 118 19.09 1.29 -4.27
CA GLY A 118 19.38 -0.07 -3.82
C GLY A 118 19.26 -1.07 -4.97
N LEU A 119 19.96 -2.19 -4.85
CA LEU A 119 19.92 -3.30 -5.79
C LEU A 119 19.82 -4.61 -4.99
N GLU A 120 18.81 -5.41 -5.30
CA GLU A 120 18.53 -6.68 -4.64
C GLU A 120 18.42 -7.78 -5.70
N VAL A 121 18.94 -8.97 -5.37
CA VAL A 121 18.76 -10.17 -6.19
C VAL A 121 17.56 -10.92 -5.63
N ASP A 122 16.45 -10.90 -6.36
CA ASP A 122 15.20 -11.54 -5.95
C ASP A 122 15.28 -13.07 -6.05
N GLU A 123 15.57 -13.59 -7.25
CA GLU A 123 15.62 -15.02 -7.51
C GLU A 123 16.90 -15.44 -8.25
N VAL A 124 17.47 -16.57 -7.84
CA VAL A 124 18.56 -17.25 -8.54
C VAL A 124 18.11 -18.68 -8.81
N GLU A 125 17.75 -18.96 -10.06
CA GLU A 125 17.49 -20.34 -10.50
C GLU A 125 18.76 -20.98 -11.05
N LEU A 126 19.09 -22.16 -10.55
CA LEU A 126 20.13 -23.03 -11.13
C LEU A 126 19.45 -24.01 -12.10
N TRP A 127 19.66 -23.80 -13.40
CA TRP A 127 19.15 -24.73 -14.41
C TRP A 127 20.02 -25.99 -14.46
N ASN A 128 19.48 -27.13 -14.02
CA ASN A 128 20.12 -28.43 -14.24
C ASN A 128 19.82 -28.90 -15.66
N TRP A 129 20.86 -29.02 -16.47
CA TRP A 129 20.81 -29.51 -17.86
C TRP A 129 20.91 -31.04 -17.98
N ASP A 130 20.73 -31.78 -16.89
CA ASP A 130 20.76 -33.25 -16.89
C ASP A 130 19.52 -33.86 -17.58
#